data_AF-A0A653CEE1-F1
#
_entry.id   AF-A0A653CEE1-F1
#
_cell.length_a   1.000
_cell.length_b   1.000
_cell.length_c   1.000
_cell.angle_alpha   90.00
_cell.angle_beta   90.00
_cell.angle_gamma   90.00
#
_symmetry.space_group_name_H-M   'P 1'
#
loop_
_entity.id
_entity.type
_entity.pdbx_description
1 polymer ?
#
loop_
_entity_poly.entity_id
_entity_poly.type
_entity_poly.pdbx_seq_one_letter_code
_entity_poly.pdbx_strand_id
1 'polypeptide(L)'
;MPTTLKYMQLHQSSANDEKHAFFCDCKPSCVEIAYDTKLSQSPWNYKERYLAQHRQPIDDSYVYARLSVFFKQDSFLTSERNELYGPTDFLANFGGLLGLFTGFSVLSLAEILYFLSVRVCCNVRLYKFWAGPKT
;
A
#
# COMPACT_ATOMS: atom_id res chain seq x y z
N MET A 1 -27.43 5.91 11.89
CA MET A 1 -27.93 5.82 10.50
C MET A 1 -26.73 5.98 9.58
N PRO A 2 -26.40 4.98 8.74
CA PRO A 2 -25.12 4.95 8.04
C PRO A 2 -25.20 5.82 6.78
N THR A 3 -24.55 6.98 6.82
CA THR A 3 -24.26 7.76 5.61
C THR A 3 -22.98 7.23 4.99
N THR A 4 -23.05 6.05 4.36
CA THR A 4 -22.00 5.58 3.44
C THR A 4 -22.13 6.35 2.14
N LEU A 5 -21.66 7.59 2.23
CA LEU A 5 -21.03 8.39 1.21
C LEU A 5 -20.83 7.71 -0.17
N LYS A 6 -21.68 8.12 -1.11
CA LYS A 6 -21.75 7.73 -2.53
C LYS A 6 -20.64 8.37 -3.39
N TYR A 7 -19.46 8.66 -2.83
CA TYR A 7 -18.36 9.33 -3.56
C TYR A 7 -17.46 8.35 -4.33
N MET A 8 -17.57 7.04 -4.09
CA MET A 8 -16.85 6.00 -4.83
C MET A 8 -17.70 5.40 -5.97
N GLN A 9 -18.43 6.25 -6.70
CA GLN A 9 -19.20 5.85 -7.89
C GLN A 9 -18.86 6.71 -9.12
N LEU A 10 -17.95 7.70 -9.02
CA LEU A 10 -17.46 8.44 -10.19
C LEU A 10 -16.43 7.67 -11.04
N HIS A 11 -16.24 6.38 -10.80
CA HIS A 11 -15.59 5.47 -11.76
C HIS A 11 -16.58 4.66 -12.60
N GLN A 12 -17.89 4.87 -12.44
CA GLN A 12 -18.86 4.31 -13.38
C GLN A 12 -19.16 5.33 -14.46
N SER A 13 -18.25 5.45 -15.43
CA SER A 13 -18.65 5.98 -16.74
C SER A 13 -19.83 5.13 -17.23
N SER A 14 -20.93 5.82 -17.43
CA SER A 14 -22.13 5.36 -18.11
C SER A 14 -21.79 4.52 -19.33
N ALA A 15 -22.07 3.22 -19.24
CA ALA A 15 -22.08 2.31 -20.36
C ALA A 15 -23.29 2.64 -21.26
N ASN A 16 -23.15 3.66 -22.11
CA ASN A 16 -23.94 3.77 -23.33
C ASN A 16 -23.23 4.71 -24.33
N ASP A 17 -22.07 4.27 -24.82
CA ASP A 17 -21.57 4.65 -26.14
C ASP A 17 -20.67 3.52 -26.66
N GLU A 18 -21.07 2.92 -27.78
CA GLU A 18 -20.30 1.86 -28.43
C GLU A 18 -19.04 2.46 -29.06
N LYS A 19 -17.87 1.87 -28.71
CA LYS A 19 -16.55 2.04 -29.37
C LYS A 19 -15.64 3.17 -28.89
N HIS A 20 -15.32 3.23 -27.59
CA HIS A 20 -13.95 3.50 -27.13
C HIS A 20 -13.73 2.91 -25.72
N ALA A 21 -13.63 1.57 -25.65
CA ALA A 21 -13.03 0.92 -24.49
C ALA A 21 -11.50 1.14 -24.57
N PHE A 22 -11.03 2.27 -24.05
CA PHE A 22 -9.61 2.44 -23.79
C PHE A 22 -9.18 1.35 -22.80
N PHE A 23 -8.37 0.40 -23.26
CA PHE A 23 -7.65 -0.55 -22.41
C PHE A 23 -6.63 0.23 -21.57
N CYS A 24 -7.08 0.83 -20.48
CA CYS A 24 -6.21 1.47 -19.50
C CYS A 24 -5.97 0.51 -18.33
N ASP A 25 -4.77 -0.06 -18.27
CA ASP A 25 -4.26 -0.76 -17.08
C ASP A 25 -3.79 0.28 -16.06
N CYS A 26 -4.75 0.98 -15.45
CA CYS A 26 -4.45 1.92 -14.37
C CYS A 26 -4.12 1.13 -13.10
N LYS A 27 -2.83 0.90 -12.88
CA LYS A 27 -2.33 0.43 -11.58
C LYS A 27 -2.64 1.45 -10.48
N PRO A 28 -3.02 0.98 -9.28
CA PRO A 28 -3.29 1.87 -8.16
C PRO A 28 -2.03 2.62 -7.76
N SER A 29 -2.22 3.86 -7.27
CA SER A 29 -1.13 4.62 -6.67
C SER A 29 -0.63 3.93 -5.41
N CYS A 30 0.68 3.93 -5.18
CA CYS A 30 1.29 3.45 -3.94
C CYS A 30 1.02 4.38 -2.75
N VAL A 31 0.73 5.65 -3.03
CA VAL A 31 0.40 6.67 -2.02
C VAL A 31 -0.93 7.29 -2.39
N GLU A 32 -1.90 7.16 -1.48
CA GLU A 32 -3.23 7.74 -1.61
C GLU A 32 -3.60 8.46 -0.31
N ILE A 33 -4.16 9.65 -0.44
CA ILE A 33 -4.68 10.44 0.69
C ILE A 33 -6.19 10.51 0.53
N ALA A 34 -6.93 9.87 1.44
CA ALA A 34 -8.38 9.86 1.46
C ALA A 34 -8.91 10.65 2.67
N TYR A 35 -9.93 11.47 2.45
CA TYR A 35 -10.59 12.27 3.49
C TYR A 35 -12.05 11.86 3.65
N ASP A 36 -12.42 11.42 4.86
CA ASP A 36 -13.82 11.17 5.19
C ASP A 36 -14.55 12.48 5.47
N THR A 37 -15.53 12.80 4.63
CA THR A 37 -16.31 14.04 4.75
C THR A 37 -17.57 13.82 5.61
N LYS A 38 -17.92 14.80 6.45
CA LYS A 38 -19.19 14.80 7.19
C LYS A 38 -19.94 16.09 6.90
N LEU A 39 -21.17 15.94 6.42
CA LEU A 39 -22.02 17.07 6.07
C LEU A 39 -22.99 17.37 7.22
N SER A 40 -22.98 18.62 7.68
CA SER A 40 -23.98 19.16 8.59
C SER A 40 -24.68 20.32 7.89
N GLN A 41 -26.02 20.27 7.81
CA GLN A 41 -26.83 21.31 7.18
C GLN A 41 -27.76 21.89 8.24
N SER A 42 -27.82 23.22 8.31
CA SER A 42 -28.77 23.94 9.15
C SER A 42 -29.45 25.03 8.33
N PRO A 43 -30.75 25.29 8.57
CA PRO A 43 -31.45 26.38 7.89
C PRO A 43 -30.78 27.70 8.23
N TRP A 44 -30.41 28.46 7.20
CA TRP A 44 -29.76 29.74 7.36
C TRP A 44 -30.73 30.88 7.00
N ASN A 45 -31.25 31.56 8.02
CA ASN A 45 -32.09 32.75 7.86
C ASN A 45 -31.22 33.97 7.49
N TYR A 46 -30.72 34.00 6.27
CA TYR A 46 -29.86 35.09 5.78
C TYR A 46 -30.59 36.44 5.73
N LYS A 47 -31.89 36.46 5.41
CA LYS A 47 -32.71 37.68 5.35
C LYS A 47 -32.80 38.39 6.69
N GLU A 48 -33.12 37.66 7.75
CA GLU A 48 -33.22 38.21 9.11
C GLU A 48 -31.86 38.70 9.61
N ARG A 49 -30.79 37.95 9.33
CA ARG A 49 -29.44 38.33 9.71
C ARG A 49 -28.98 39.61 9.00
N TYR A 50 -29.31 39.76 7.72
CA TYR A 50 -29.00 40.96 6.94
C TYR A 50 -29.79 42.17 7.45
N LEU A 51 -31.10 42.01 7.69
CA LEU A 51 -31.95 43.07 8.23
C LEU A 51 -31.44 43.56 9.59
N ALA A 52 -31.03 42.65 10.47
CA ALA A 52 -30.45 43.01 11.76
C ALA A 52 -29.13 43.81 11.65
N GLN A 53 -28.33 43.56 10.60
CA GLN A 53 -27.03 44.19 10.42
C GLN A 53 -27.09 45.52 9.64
N HIS A 54 -27.95 45.63 8.62
CA HIS A 54 -27.98 46.78 7.71
C HIS A 54 -29.26 47.62 7.81
N ARG A 55 -30.24 47.18 8.61
CA ARG A 55 -31.55 47.83 8.79
C ARG A 55 -32.33 48.07 7.49
N GLN A 56 -31.99 47.32 6.44
CA GLN A 56 -32.65 47.35 5.15
C GLN A 56 -32.97 45.90 4.73
N PRO A 57 -34.12 45.68 4.07
CA PRO A 57 -34.46 44.36 3.53
C PRO A 57 -33.52 44.01 2.38
N ILE A 58 -33.13 42.74 2.30
CA ILE A 58 -32.35 42.21 1.18
C ILE A 58 -33.28 41.95 -0.01
N ASP A 59 -32.77 42.09 -1.24
CA ASP A 59 -33.53 41.79 -2.46
C ASP A 59 -33.84 40.29 -2.56
N ASP A 60 -35.10 39.96 -2.85
CA ASP A 60 -35.60 38.59 -2.97
C ASP A 60 -35.17 37.89 -4.27
N SER A 61 -34.53 38.63 -5.20
CA SER A 61 -34.02 38.07 -6.45
C SER A 61 -32.82 37.12 -6.27
N TYR A 62 -32.17 37.08 -5.10
CA TYR A 62 -30.95 36.29 -4.87
C TYR A 62 -31.10 35.29 -3.73
N VAL A 63 -30.65 34.06 -3.95
CA VAL A 63 -30.58 33.00 -2.93
C VAL A 63 -29.15 32.87 -2.45
N TYR A 64 -28.93 33.06 -1.15
CA TYR A 64 -27.62 32.94 -0.53
C TYR A 64 -27.43 31.58 0.13
N ALA A 65 -26.30 30.94 -0.13
CA ALA A 65 -25.86 29.73 0.55
C ALA A 65 -24.51 29.97 1.24
N ARG A 66 -24.31 29.36 2.41
CA ARG A 66 -23.05 29.43 3.14
C ARG A 66 -22.47 28.03 3.30
N LEU A 67 -21.23 27.85 2.84
CA LEU A 67 -20.44 26.64 3.02
C LEU A 67 -19.24 26.95 3.92
N SER A 68 -19.04 26.14 4.95
CA SER A 68 -17.85 26.18 5.80
C SER A 68 -17.19 24.81 5.82
N VAL A 69 -15.96 24.73 5.31
CA VAL A 69 -15.16 23.49 5.29
C VAL A 69 -14.09 23.62 6.37
N PHE A 70 -14.03 22.64 7.26
CA PHE A 70 -13.03 22.60 8.34
C PHE A 70 -12.62 21.16 8.63
N PHE A 71 -11.38 20.98 9.06
CA PHE A 71 -10.90 19.68 9.53
C PHE A 71 -11.50 19.39 10.90
N LYS A 72 -12.04 18.17 11.07
CA LYS A 72 -12.61 17.75 12.35
C LYS A 72 -11.54 17.57 13.43
N GLN A 73 -10.39 17.06 13.03
CA GLN A 73 -9.24 16.77 13.88
C GLN A 73 -7.97 17.16 13.12
N ASP A 74 -6.94 17.52 13.88
CA ASP A 74 -5.61 17.93 13.43
C ASP A 74 -4.64 16.76 13.24
N SER A 75 -5.04 15.53 13.60
CA SER A 75 -4.27 14.31 13.40
C SER A 75 -4.74 13.52 12.18
N PHE A 76 -3.77 13.02 11.40
CA PHE A 76 -4.00 12.15 10.25
C PHE A 76 -3.63 10.71 10.60
N LEU A 77 -4.47 9.74 10.23
CA LEU A 77 -4.15 8.32 10.35
C LEU A 77 -3.42 7.87 9.09
N THR A 78 -2.14 7.54 9.23
CA THR A 78 -1.34 6.95 8.14
C THR A 78 -1.36 5.43 8.27
N SER A 79 -1.46 4.73 7.13
CA SER A 79 -1.36 3.27 7.07
C SER A 79 -0.43 2.89 5.94
N GLU A 80 0.69 2.28 6.28
CA GLU A 80 1.68 1.79 5.32
C GLU A 80 1.67 0.26 5.32
N ARG A 81 1.83 -0.34 4.13
CA ARG A 81 1.99 -1.78 3.97
C ARG A 81 3.48 -2.08 3.82
N ASN A 82 4.09 -2.66 4.84
CA ASN A 82 5.44 -3.18 4.74
C ASN A 82 5.43 -4.63 4.27
N GLU A 83 6.51 -5.08 3.65
CA GLU A 83 6.71 -6.50 3.39
C GLU A 83 6.76 -7.26 4.72
N LEU A 84 5.81 -8.18 4.92
CA LEU A 84 5.59 -8.84 6.21
C LEU A 84 6.65 -9.90 6.51
N TYR A 85 7.33 -10.38 5.47
CA TYR A 85 8.39 -11.39 5.55
C TYR A 85 9.47 -11.08 4.52
N GLY A 86 10.64 -10.69 5.02
CA GLY A 86 11.81 -10.48 4.20
C GLY A 86 12.60 -11.78 3.97
N PRO A 87 13.47 -11.83 2.95
CA PRO A 87 14.43 -12.93 2.79
C PRO A 87 15.32 -13.12 4.02
N THR A 88 15.54 -12.05 4.79
CA THR A 88 16.26 -12.05 6.07
C THR A 88 15.55 -12.86 7.14
N ASP A 89 14.22 -12.81 7.20
CA ASP A 89 13.42 -13.55 8.19
C ASP A 89 13.42 -15.04 7.88
N PHE A 90 13.37 -15.41 6.60
CA PHE A 90 13.53 -16.79 6.18
C PHE A 90 14.90 -17.33 6.59
N LEU A 91 15.98 -16.59 6.30
CA LEU A 91 17.33 -17.03 6.63
C LEU A 91 17.55 -17.12 8.15
N ALA A 92 16.97 -16.21 8.93
CA ALA A 92 17.04 -16.23 10.39
C ALA A 92 16.35 -17.47 10.98
N ASN A 93 15.15 -17.81 10.48
CA ASN A 93 14.41 -18.98 10.94
C ASN A 93 15.09 -20.29 10.54
N PHE A 94 15.54 -20.42 9.29
CA PHE A 94 16.28 -21.61 8.84
C PHE A 94 17.63 -21.75 9.55
N GLY A 95 18.39 -20.67 9.64
CA GLY A 95 19.70 -20.67 10.31
C GLY A 95 19.59 -21.00 11.80
N GLY A 96 18.56 -20.46 12.48
CA GLY A 96 18.30 -20.77 13.89
C GLY A 96 17.95 -22.24 14.12
N LEU A 97 17.08 -22.82 13.28
CA LEU A 97 16.72 -24.24 13.37
C LEU A 97 17.90 -25.17 13.04
N LEU A 98 18.66 -24.87 11.97
CA LEU A 98 19.83 -25.65 11.59
C LEU A 98 20.93 -25.56 12.64
N GLY A 99 21.19 -24.38 13.19
CA GLY A 99 22.14 -24.18 14.27
C GLY A 99 21.77 -24.94 15.55
N LEU A 100 20.47 -25.02 15.88
CA LEU A 100 20.00 -25.70 17.09
C LEU A 100 20.02 -27.23 16.96
N PHE A 101 19.49 -27.78 15.86
CA PHE A 101 19.33 -29.25 15.72
C PHE A 101 20.54 -29.96 15.16
N THR A 102 21.30 -29.31 14.28
CA THR A 102 22.43 -29.95 13.58
C THR A 102 23.79 -29.39 13.99
N GLY A 103 23.81 -28.29 14.77
CA GLY A 103 25.04 -27.55 15.06
C GLY A 103 25.69 -26.95 13.80
N PHE A 104 24.98 -26.97 12.67
CA PHE A 104 25.49 -26.55 11.39
C PHE A 104 25.40 -25.03 11.27
N SER A 105 26.54 -24.40 11.01
CA SER A 105 26.66 -22.96 10.82
C SER A 105 27.33 -22.64 9.48
N VAL A 106 27.40 -21.35 9.15
CA VAL A 106 28.03 -20.85 7.92
C VAL A 106 29.51 -21.27 7.84
N LEU A 107 30.21 -21.35 8.98
CA LEU A 107 31.60 -21.85 9.02
C LEU A 107 31.69 -23.32 8.64
N SER A 108 30.77 -24.15 9.11
CA SER A 108 30.67 -25.57 8.76
C SER A 108 30.33 -25.75 7.27
N LEU A 109 29.44 -24.92 6.73
CA LEU A 109 29.13 -24.89 5.30
C LEU A 109 30.36 -24.53 4.45
N ALA A 110 31.11 -23.51 4.87
CA ALA A 110 32.33 -23.09 4.18
C ALA A 110 33.38 -24.19 4.15
N GLU A 111 33.53 -24.94 5.25
CA GLU A 111 34.46 -26.08 5.32
C GLU A 111 34.03 -27.25 4.42
N ILE A 112 32.73 -27.57 4.37
CA ILE A 112 32.20 -28.58 3.44
C ILE A 112 32.43 -28.15 1.99
N LEU A 113 32.16 -26.89 1.65
CA LEU A 113 32.40 -26.36 0.30
C LEU A 113 33.90 -26.39 -0.06
N TYR A 114 34.77 -26.05 0.88
CA TYR A 114 36.22 -26.15 0.70
C TYR A 114 36.65 -27.60 0.46
N PHE A 115 36.19 -28.53 1.29
CA PHE A 115 36.54 -29.95 1.15
C PHE A 115 35.98 -30.54 -0.13
N LEU A 116 34.72 -30.26 -0.48
CA LEU A 116 34.11 -30.70 -1.72
C LEU A 116 34.85 -30.12 -2.92
N SER A 117 35.04 -28.80 -2.99
CA SER A 117 35.71 -28.16 -4.13
C SER A 117 37.15 -28.62 -4.31
N VAL A 118 37.96 -28.68 -3.25
CA VAL A 118 39.35 -29.15 -3.34
C VAL A 118 39.41 -30.61 -3.72
N ARG A 119 38.64 -31.48 -3.05
CA ARG A 119 38.69 -32.93 -3.30
C ARG A 119 38.20 -33.26 -4.69
N VAL A 120 37.10 -32.63 -5.11
CA VAL A 120 36.58 -32.72 -6.47
C VAL A 120 37.58 -32.21 -7.49
N CYS A 121 38.09 -30.99 -7.32
CA CYS A 121 38.94 -30.36 -8.33
C CYS A 121 40.24 -31.16 -8.50
N CYS A 122 40.82 -31.65 -7.40
CA CYS A 122 41.94 -32.59 -7.44
C CYS A 122 41.57 -33.91 -8.13
N ASN A 123 40.41 -34.50 -7.82
CA ASN A 123 39.98 -35.77 -8.44
C ASN A 123 39.72 -35.61 -9.95
N VAL A 124 39.12 -34.50 -10.36
CA VAL A 124 38.84 -34.15 -11.77
C VAL A 124 40.12 -33.82 -12.52
N ARG A 125 41.06 -33.10 -11.89
CA ARG A 125 42.34 -32.76 -12.52
C ARG A 125 43.23 -34.00 -12.70
N LEU A 126 43.14 -34.97 -11.79
CA LEU A 126 43.95 -36.19 -11.85
C LEU A 126 43.32 -37.28 -12.73
N TYR A 127 41.99 -37.45 -12.69
CA TYR A 127 41.29 -38.56 -13.35
C TYR A 127 40.37 -38.15 -14.52
N LYS A 128 40.29 -36.86 -14.87
CA LYS A 128 39.33 -36.28 -15.85
C LYS A 128 37.86 -36.64 -15.60
N PHE A 129 37.55 -37.24 -14.45
CA PHE A 129 36.23 -37.77 -14.09
C PHE A 129 35.99 -37.58 -12.60
N TRP A 130 34.78 -37.17 -12.23
CA TRP A 130 34.44 -36.83 -10.84
C TRP A 130 34.35 -38.05 -9.91
N ALA A 131 34.08 -39.26 -10.42
CA ALA A 131 33.82 -40.45 -9.60
C ALA A 131 35.06 -41.33 -9.32
N GLY A 132 36.28 -40.82 -9.50
CA GLY A 132 37.51 -41.58 -9.28
C GLY A 132 37.89 -42.49 -10.45
N PRO A 133 39.05 -43.19 -10.36
CA PRO A 133 39.59 -44.00 -11.46
C PRO A 133 38.57 -45.04 -11.89
N LYS A 134 38.23 -45.04 -13.19
CA LYS A 134 37.56 -46.19 -13.80
C LYS A 134 38.62 -47.30 -13.86
N THR A 135 38.37 -48.37 -13.12
CA THR A 135 39.03 -49.67 -13.32
C THR A 135 39.08 -50.02 -14.79
#